data_AF-A0A6G7Y5T0-F1
#
_entry.id   AF-A0A6G7Y5T0-F1
#
_cell.length_a   1.000
_cell.length_b   1.000
_cell.length_c   1.000
_cell.angle_alpha   90.00
_cell.angle_beta   90.00
_cell.angle_gamma   90.00
#
_symmetry.space_group_name_H-M   'P 1'
#
loop_
_entity.id
_entity.type
_entity.pdbx_description
1 polymer ?
#
loop_
_entity_poly.entity_id
_entity_poly.type
_entity_poly.pdbx_seq_one_letter_code
_entity_poly.pdbx_strand_id
1 'polypeptide(L)'
;MSEAPRRPFFTIGTPMKYALILAAIFMLPIVNSWLKYGGTITDDDLMYSAIASLVLVNPLAVIVVGAVYAWRHGFSATAPLLFGIAFLPAALVAYNETALPYALAYVAFGYLGEGIGLGLKRLRSAVRAR
;
A
#
# COMPACT_ATOMS: atom_id res chain seq x y z
N MET A 1 -18.19 24.51 29.41
CA MET A 1 -18.04 23.23 28.67
C MET A 1 -16.99 23.48 27.60
N SER A 2 -15.77 22.98 27.80
CA SER A 2 -14.67 23.15 26.84
C SER A 2 -14.97 22.25 25.64
N GLU A 3 -15.32 22.85 24.50
CA GLU A 3 -15.38 22.13 23.24
C GLU A 3 -13.97 21.63 22.92
N ALA A 4 -13.76 20.31 23.09
CA ALA A 4 -12.56 19.67 22.61
C ALA A 4 -12.46 19.94 21.09
N PRO A 5 -11.30 20.40 20.58
CA PRO A 5 -11.18 20.73 19.17
C PRO A 5 -11.45 19.47 18.35
N ARG A 6 -12.52 19.50 17.54
CA ARG A 6 -12.82 18.44 16.56
C ARG A 6 -11.63 18.33 15.63
N ARG A 7 -10.83 17.28 15.78
CA ARG A 7 -9.71 17.00 14.89
C ARG A 7 -10.27 16.94 13.45
N PRO A 8 -9.68 17.65 12.49
CA PRO A 8 -10.20 17.64 11.13
C PRO A 8 -10.20 16.21 10.58
N PHE A 9 -11.32 15.81 9.98
CA PHE A 9 -11.56 14.47 9.43
C PHE A 9 -10.56 14.12 8.30
N PHE A 10 -9.88 15.13 7.74
CA PHE A 10 -8.84 15.01 6.71
C PHE A 10 -7.60 15.83 7.11
N THR A 11 -6.58 15.16 7.64
CA THR A 11 -5.21 15.68 7.63
C THR A 11 -4.54 15.25 6.32
N ILE A 12 -4.51 16.16 5.35
CA ILE A 12 -3.95 15.97 4.00
C ILE A 12 -2.47 15.52 4.02
N GLY A 13 -1.73 15.74 5.11
CA GLY A 13 -0.31 15.38 5.21
C GLY A 13 0.02 13.92 5.58
N THR A 14 -0.85 13.21 6.30
CA THR A 14 -0.47 11.95 6.95
C THR A 14 -0.53 10.71 6.05
N PRO A 15 -1.59 10.47 5.27
CA PRO A 15 -1.68 9.27 4.43
C PRO A 15 -0.82 9.37 3.16
N MET A 16 -0.54 10.60 2.69
CA MET A 16 0.23 10.84 1.47
C MET A 16 1.62 10.20 1.52
N LYS A 17 2.35 10.31 2.65
CA LYS A 17 3.68 9.70 2.76
C LYS A 17 3.66 8.17 2.58
N TYR A 18 2.60 7.51 3.04
CA TYR A 18 2.45 6.07 2.93
C TYR A 18 2.07 5.67 1.51
N ALA A 19 1.22 6.47 0.86
CA ALA A 19 0.92 6.32 -0.56
C ALA A 19 2.16 6.51 -1.43
N LEU A 20 3.04 7.47 -1.11
CA LEU A 20 4.33 7.66 -1.82
C LEU A 20 5.29 6.47 -1.64
N ILE A 21 5.36 5.89 -0.44
CA ILE A 21 6.13 4.65 -0.21
C ILE A 21 5.60 3.52 -1.08
N LEU A 22 4.27 3.35 -1.13
CA LEU A 22 3.66 2.34 -1.98
C LEU A 22 3.87 2.61 -3.46
N ALA A 23 3.77 3.86 -3.91
CA ALA A 23 4.05 4.23 -5.30
C ALA A 23 5.47 3.82 -5.70
N ALA A 24 6.47 4.04 -4.83
CA ALA A 24 7.84 3.61 -5.08
C ALA A 24 7.95 2.08 -5.17
N ILE A 25 7.29 1.33 -4.28
CA ILE A 25 7.27 -0.14 -4.29
C ILE A 25 6.60 -0.67 -5.56
N PHE A 26 5.46 -0.09 -5.96
CA PHE A 26 4.72 -0.53 -7.14
C PHE A 26 5.51 -0.36 -8.44
N MET A 27 6.46 0.59 -8.46
CA MET A 27 7.32 0.86 -9.61
C MET A 27 8.56 -0.04 -9.68
N LEU A 28 8.77 -0.96 -8.72
CA LEU A 28 9.90 -1.91 -8.75
C LEU A 28 10.06 -2.69 -10.06
N PRO A 29 8.99 -3.16 -10.75
CA PRO A 29 9.16 -3.87 -12.03
C PRO A 29 9.82 -3.03 -13.12
N ILE A 30 9.75 -1.70 -13.03
CA ILE A 30 10.48 -0.83 -13.96
C ILE A 30 11.97 -1.08 -13.86
N VAL A 31 12.51 -1.22 -12.64
CA VAL A 31 13.93 -1.54 -12.42
C VAL A 31 14.31 -2.83 -13.15
N ASN A 32 13.44 -3.85 -13.09
CA ASN A 32 13.67 -5.11 -13.79
C ASN A 32 13.62 -4.92 -15.32
N SER A 33 12.76 -4.05 -15.84
CA SER A 33 12.76 -3.69 -17.26
C SER A 33 14.11 -3.09 -17.69
N TRP A 34 14.70 -2.21 -16.88
CA TRP A 34 16.05 -1.67 -17.15
C TRP A 34 17.12 -2.77 -17.13
N LEU A 35 17.07 -3.69 -16.18
CA LEU A 35 17.99 -4.83 -16.10
C LEU A 35 17.89 -5.76 -17.31
N LYS A 36 16.67 -5.96 -17.84
CA LYS A 36 16.46 -6.69 -19.09
C LYS A 36 17.13 -5.98 -20.27
N TYR A 37 16.90 -4.67 -20.41
CA TYR A 37 17.54 -3.88 -21.48
C TYR A 37 19.08 -3.91 -21.40
N GLY A 38 19.64 -3.97 -20.19
CA GLY A 38 21.07 -4.15 -19.95
C GLY A 38 21.58 -5.58 -20.15
N GLY A 39 20.74 -6.53 -20.56
CA GLY A 39 21.11 -7.93 -20.78
C GLY A 39 21.44 -8.72 -19.52
N THR A 40 21.01 -8.24 -18.34
CA THR A 40 21.32 -8.87 -17.04
C THR A 40 20.31 -9.94 -16.64
N ILE A 41 19.06 -9.82 -17.08
CA ILE A 41 17.98 -10.79 -16.81
C ILE A 41 17.27 -11.18 -18.11
N THR A 42 16.59 -12.31 -18.10
CA THR A 42 15.81 -12.81 -19.24
C THR A 42 14.41 -12.21 -19.31
N ASP A 43 13.71 -12.45 -20.42
CA ASP A 43 12.28 -12.12 -20.57
C ASP A 43 11.40 -12.84 -19.55
N ASP A 44 11.69 -14.11 -19.28
CA ASP A 44 10.97 -14.92 -18.31
C ASP A 44 11.14 -14.36 -16.90
N ASP A 45 12.37 -13.97 -16.52
CA ASP A 45 12.64 -13.34 -15.22
C ASP A 45 11.84 -12.04 -15.04
N LEU A 46 11.80 -11.20 -16.09
CA LEU A 46 11.02 -9.97 -16.07
C LEU A 46 9.53 -10.27 -15.87
N MET A 47 8.98 -11.21 -16.62
CA MET A 47 7.57 -11.61 -16.51
C MET A 47 7.26 -12.17 -15.11
N TYR A 48 8.05 -13.10 -14.59
CA TYR A 48 7.85 -13.68 -13.26
C TYR A 48 7.93 -12.62 -12.17
N SER A 49 8.87 -11.68 -12.29
CA SER A 49 9.01 -10.59 -11.31
C SER A 49 7.82 -9.62 -11.33
N ALA A 50 7.24 -9.35 -12.50
CA ALA A 50 6.04 -8.53 -12.62
C ALA A 50 4.84 -9.25 -12.01
N ILE A 51 4.64 -10.54 -12.32
CA ILE A 51 3.56 -11.34 -11.72
C ILE A 51 3.71 -11.41 -10.20
N ALA A 52 4.90 -11.75 -9.70
CA ALA A 52 5.19 -11.80 -8.27
C ALA A 52 4.95 -10.46 -7.58
N SER A 53 5.33 -9.35 -8.22
CA SER A 53 5.02 -8.01 -7.71
C SER A 53 3.52 -7.79 -7.60
N LEU A 54 2.77 -8.10 -8.65
CA LEU A 54 1.33 -7.86 -8.75
C LEU A 54 0.52 -8.66 -7.71
N VAL A 55 0.85 -9.94 -7.52
CA VAL A 55 0.02 -10.87 -6.73
C VAL A 55 0.55 -11.13 -5.32
N LEU A 56 1.81 -10.80 -5.03
CA LEU A 56 2.44 -11.09 -3.74
C LEU A 56 3.03 -9.84 -3.09
N VAL A 57 4.02 -9.21 -3.73
CA VAL A 57 4.79 -8.12 -3.10
C VAL A 57 3.89 -6.90 -2.83
N ASN A 58 3.12 -6.47 -3.84
CA ASN A 58 2.27 -5.29 -3.73
C ASN A 58 1.13 -5.49 -2.72
N PRO A 59 0.35 -6.60 -2.73
CA PRO A 59 -0.62 -6.89 -1.68
C PRO A 59 -0.04 -6.87 -0.28
N LEU A 60 1.11 -7.53 -0.08
CA LEU A 60 1.76 -7.56 1.23
C LEU A 60 2.24 -6.18 1.67
N ALA A 61 2.84 -5.41 0.77
CA ALA A 61 3.28 -4.05 1.04
C ALA A 61 2.09 -3.16 1.46
N VAL A 62 0.96 -3.26 0.75
CA VAL A 62 -0.27 -2.53 1.06
C VAL A 62 -0.80 -2.91 2.44
N ILE A 63 -0.86 -4.20 2.77
CA ILE A 63 -1.31 -4.69 4.09
C ILE A 63 -0.39 -4.15 5.20
N VAL A 64 0.92 -4.26 5.03
CA VAL A 64 1.91 -3.79 6.02
C VAL A 64 1.80 -2.28 6.20
N VAL A 65 1.75 -1.53 5.11
CA VAL A 65 1.64 -0.06 5.14
C VAL A 65 0.34 0.38 5.78
N GLY A 66 -0.79 -0.25 5.44
CA GLY A 66 -2.10 0.01 6.06
C GLY A 66 -2.09 -0.32 7.56
N ALA A 67 -1.49 -1.44 7.97
CA ALA A 67 -1.36 -1.81 9.38
C ALA A 67 -0.52 -0.80 10.16
N VAL A 68 0.62 -0.39 9.61
CA VAL A 68 1.50 0.61 10.23
C VAL A 68 0.81 1.98 10.29
N TYR A 69 0.07 2.37 9.25
CA TYR A 69 -0.71 3.60 9.23
C TYR A 69 -1.76 3.58 10.36
N ALA A 70 -2.61 2.56 10.39
CA ALA A 70 -3.72 2.51 11.34
C ALA A 70 -3.26 2.33 12.79
N TRP A 71 -2.16 1.60 13.00
CA TRP A 71 -1.52 1.52 14.31
C TRP A 71 -1.15 2.92 14.84
N ARG A 72 -0.56 3.77 13.99
CA ARG A 72 -0.05 5.09 14.38
C ARG A 72 -1.14 6.15 14.44
N HIS A 73 -2.07 6.14 13.49
CA HIS A 73 -3.00 7.25 13.25
C HIS A 73 -4.47 6.89 13.47
N GLY A 74 -4.80 5.62 13.60
CA GLY A 74 -6.19 5.13 13.63
C GLY A 74 -6.72 4.78 12.24
N PHE A 75 -7.97 4.32 12.20
CA PHE A 75 -8.66 3.97 10.95
C PHE A 75 -8.80 5.17 10.01
N SER A 76 -8.68 4.95 8.70
CA SER A 76 -8.97 5.95 7.67
C SER A 76 -9.65 5.32 6.47
N ALA A 77 -10.81 5.85 6.10
CA ALA A 77 -11.46 5.46 4.85
C ALA A 77 -10.70 5.94 3.60
N THR A 78 -9.81 6.93 3.74
CA THR A 78 -9.19 7.61 2.60
C THR A 78 -7.77 7.13 2.32
N ALA A 79 -7.06 6.60 3.33
CA ALA A 79 -5.73 6.05 3.12
C ALA A 79 -5.74 4.86 2.12
N PRO A 80 -6.64 3.86 2.23
CA PRO A 80 -6.72 2.77 1.26
C PRO A 80 -7.05 3.25 -0.16
N LEU A 81 -7.89 4.28 -0.32
CA LEU A 81 -8.16 4.89 -1.63
C LEU A 81 -6.90 5.49 -2.25
N LEU A 82 -6.09 6.19 -1.46
CA LEU A 82 -4.82 6.74 -1.93
C LEU A 82 -3.82 5.63 -2.30
N PHE A 83 -3.86 4.47 -1.64
CA PHE A 83 -3.01 3.33 -1.99
C PHE A 83 -3.40 2.74 -3.36
N GLY A 84 -4.70 2.63 -3.65
CA GLY A 84 -5.18 2.25 -4.98
C GLY A 84 -4.78 3.26 -6.07
N ILE A 85 -4.92 4.56 -5.79
CA ILE A 85 -4.51 5.62 -6.72
C ILE A 85 -2.99 5.60 -6.97
N ALA A 86 -2.19 5.37 -5.93
CA ALA A 86 -0.74 5.28 -6.03
C ALA A 86 -0.25 4.15 -6.96
N PHE A 87 -1.09 3.14 -7.21
CA PHE A 87 -0.78 2.05 -8.13
C PHE A 87 -0.98 2.40 -9.61
N LEU A 88 -1.83 3.39 -9.93
CA LEU A 88 -2.17 3.71 -11.31
C LEU A 88 -0.97 4.02 -12.21
N PRO A 89 0.04 4.80 -11.78
CA PRO A 89 1.23 5.02 -12.59
C PRO A 89 1.97 3.71 -12.90
N ALA A 90 2.10 2.81 -11.92
CA ALA A 90 2.74 1.52 -12.13
C ALA A 90 1.91 0.65 -13.10
N ALA A 91 0.59 0.58 -12.94
CA ALA A 91 -0.29 -0.18 -13.83
C ALA A 91 -0.13 0.22 -15.31
N LEU A 92 0.01 1.53 -15.56
CA LEU A 92 0.11 2.07 -16.92
C LEU A 92 1.52 2.01 -17.52
N VAL A 93 2.57 2.06 -16.68
CA VAL A 93 3.96 2.15 -17.15
C VAL A 93 4.72 0.84 -17.04
N ALA A 94 4.50 0.09 -15.95
CA ALA A 94 5.26 -1.11 -15.62
C ALA A 94 4.52 -2.42 -15.97
N TYR A 95 3.20 -2.34 -16.19
CA TYR A 95 2.34 -3.47 -16.51
C TYR A 95 1.55 -3.19 -17.79
N ASN A 96 0.29 -3.63 -17.84
CA ASN A 96 -0.64 -3.39 -18.94
C ASN A 96 -2.05 -3.11 -18.38
N GLU A 97 -3.01 -2.86 -19.26
CA GLU A 97 -4.40 -2.51 -18.88
C GLU A 97 -5.09 -3.57 -18.02
N THR A 98 -4.70 -4.86 -18.15
CA THR A 98 -5.27 -5.94 -17.33
C THR A 98 -4.85 -5.85 -15.86
N ALA A 99 -3.86 -5.04 -15.53
CA ALA A 99 -3.46 -4.76 -14.15
C ALA A 99 -4.36 -3.72 -13.46
N LEU A 100 -5.13 -2.90 -14.19
CA LEU A 100 -5.95 -1.84 -13.60
C LEU A 100 -6.92 -2.30 -12.50
N PRO A 101 -7.61 -3.46 -12.62
CA PRO A 101 -8.46 -3.98 -11.56
C PRO A 101 -7.76 -4.21 -10.22
N TYR A 102 -6.43 -4.42 -10.22
CA TYR A 102 -5.66 -4.60 -8.98
C TYR A 102 -5.62 -3.33 -8.13
N ALA A 103 -5.85 -2.14 -8.71
CA ALA A 103 -6.02 -0.92 -7.92
C ALA A 103 -7.14 -1.07 -6.88
N LEU A 104 -8.29 -1.65 -7.27
CA LEU A 104 -9.41 -1.91 -6.37
C LEU A 104 -9.07 -3.01 -5.35
N ALA A 105 -8.35 -4.06 -5.76
CA ALA A 105 -7.87 -5.09 -4.84
C ALA A 105 -6.94 -4.49 -3.78
N TYR A 106 -6.08 -3.55 -4.15
CA TYR A 106 -5.16 -2.88 -3.22
C TYR A 106 -5.91 -1.93 -2.27
N VAL A 107 -7.03 -1.33 -2.68
CA VAL A 107 -7.92 -0.64 -1.73
C VAL A 107 -8.44 -1.63 -0.67
N ALA A 108 -8.92 -2.81 -1.09
CA ALA A 108 -9.41 -3.83 -0.15
C ALA A 108 -8.32 -4.34 0.79
N PHE A 109 -7.11 -4.60 0.27
CA PHE A 109 -5.96 -4.96 1.10
C PHE A 109 -5.51 -3.84 2.04
N GLY A 110 -5.69 -2.57 1.65
CA GLY A 110 -5.45 -1.43 2.52
C GLY A 110 -6.35 -1.47 3.74
N TYR A 111 -7.65 -1.69 3.55
CA TYR A 111 -8.61 -1.88 4.65
C TYR A 111 -8.28 -3.08 5.53
N LEU A 112 -7.88 -4.20 4.92
CA LEU A 112 -7.43 -5.39 5.67
C LEU A 112 -6.22 -5.07 6.54
N GLY A 113 -5.22 -4.37 5.99
CA GLY A 113 -4.06 -3.88 6.70
C GLY A 113 -4.44 -3.01 7.89
N GLU A 114 -5.32 -2.01 7.68
CA GLU A 114 -5.78 -1.15 8.76
C GLU A 114 -6.44 -1.95 9.89
N GLY A 115 -7.28 -2.93 9.55
CA GLY A 115 -7.91 -3.84 10.51
C GLY A 115 -6.90 -4.61 11.36
N ILE A 116 -5.87 -5.17 10.73
CA ILE A 116 -4.76 -5.85 11.41
C ILE A 116 -4.04 -4.89 12.37
N GLY A 117 -3.67 -3.69 11.89
CA GLY A 117 -2.96 -2.68 12.69
C GLY A 117 -3.72 -2.27 13.95
N LEU A 118 -5.04 -2.07 13.84
CA LEU A 118 -5.89 -1.73 14.97
C LEU A 118 -6.09 -2.90 15.93
N GLY A 119 -6.28 -4.12 15.39
CA GLY A 119 -6.42 -5.33 16.18
C GLY A 119 -5.19 -5.59 17.05
N LEU A 120 -4.00 -5.52 16.45
CA LEU A 120 -2.74 -5.70 17.18
C LEU A 120 -2.53 -4.58 18.24
N LYS A 121 -2.95 -3.34 17.95
CA LYS A 121 -2.87 -2.24 18.91
C LYS A 121 -3.74 -2.48 20.13
N ARG A 122 -4.96 -2.97 19.93
CA ARG A 122 -5.89 -3.34 21.02
C ARG A 122 -5.34 -4.50 21.85
N LEU A 123 -4.80 -5.54 21.20
CA LEU A 123 -4.20 -6.68 21.89
C LEU A 123 -3.04 -6.25 22.79
N ARG A 124 -2.14 -5.40 22.28
CA ARG A 124 -1.02 -4.86 23.06
C ARG A 124 -1.49 -4.07 24.29
N SER A 125 -2.54 -3.28 24.15
CA SER A 125 -3.12 -2.54 25.29
C SER A 125 -3.72 -3.48 26.33
N ALA A 126 -4.43 -4.53 25.91
CA ALA A 126 -5.01 -5.51 26.81
C ALA A 126 -3.95 -6.31 27.59
N VAL A 127 -2.83 -6.65 26.95
CA VAL A 127 -1.70 -7.33 27.61
C VAL A 127 -1.02 -6.43 28.64
N ARG A 128 -0.89 -5.13 28.37
CA ARG A 128 -0.27 -4.16 29.29
C ARG A 128 -1.13 -3.75 30.48
N ALA A 129 -2.42 -4.01 30.40
CA ALA A 129 -3.37 -3.73 31.49
C ALA A 129 -3.50 -4.89 32.48
N ARG A 130 -2.87 -6.03 32.19
CA ARG A 130 -2.71 -7.17 33.10
C ARG A 130 -1.37 -7.05 33.81
#